data_AF-A0A6L7ML76-F1
#
_entry.id   AF-A0A6L7ML76-F1
#
_cell.length_a   1.000
_cell.length_b   1.000
_cell.length_c   1.000
_cell.angle_alpha   90.00
_cell.angle_beta   90.00
_cell.angle_gamma   90.00
#
_symmetry.space_group_name_H-M   'P 1'
#
loop_
_entity.id
_entity.type
_entity.pdbx_description
1 polymer ?
#
loop_
_entity_poly.entity_id
_entity_poly.type
_entity_poly.pdbx_seq_one_letter_code
_entity_poly.pdbx_strand_id
1 'polypeptide(L)'
;MAKRTRITRPYPTHSFQDALPVSETIQRVNGGQPVETELLAEALGTSAKSSTFVQKLNASSKYGMTTGSYSDHFIELTELGESITAPGSPQERYEAVVEAVTKPEIFREFYRIYSGKRMPEDIYASNTLVRELGVPRELTEECLGIIRRNGLVSGLVSDQSGVLMVGAVAESEAAGYYGAEPSNAPGPEYAFDDGARESVRSPSENSAEILVVSGPDDPIRGNVSGLVEGLSVPCRSVELEDVSGRRVISQELSEALDSAGGCIFVWPRDSGLGNDDGAPRPIVWAAFGALSYKLGDRLIVLVSDDGDETAFGLVSGDPVTSVVCVTRGESVYPKLMAALVQTGIVRISVG
;
A
#
# COMPACT_ATOMS: atom_id res chain seq x y z
N MET A 1 -9.06 -43.36 -4.54
CA MET A 1 -8.81 -41.92 -4.34
C MET A 1 -9.88 -41.38 -3.40
N ALA A 2 -9.50 -40.90 -2.22
CA ALA A 2 -10.47 -40.33 -1.28
C ALA A 2 -11.05 -39.03 -1.86
N LYS A 3 -12.38 -38.94 -1.92
CA LYS A 3 -13.08 -37.72 -2.38
C LYS A 3 -12.80 -36.61 -1.37
N ARG A 4 -11.96 -35.63 -1.74
CA ARG A 4 -11.67 -34.46 -0.90
C ARG A 4 -12.97 -33.70 -0.64
N THR A 5 -13.41 -33.68 0.61
CA THR A 5 -14.60 -32.93 1.04
C THR A 5 -14.32 -31.44 0.85
N ARG A 6 -15.21 -30.72 0.14
CA ARG A 6 -15.09 -29.28 -0.07
C ARG A 6 -15.38 -28.57 1.26
N ILE A 7 -14.40 -27.86 1.79
CA ILE A 7 -14.59 -26.98 2.95
C ILE A 7 -15.13 -25.63 2.45
N THR A 8 -16.26 -25.21 2.99
CA THR A 8 -16.87 -23.90 2.68
C THR A 8 -16.13 -22.80 3.44
N ARG A 9 -15.76 -21.72 2.75
CA ARG A 9 -15.07 -20.57 3.35
C ARG A 9 -16.09 -19.49 3.73
N PRO A 10 -16.18 -19.10 5.02
CA PRO A 10 -17.09 -18.04 5.46
C PRO A 10 -16.58 -16.62 5.13
N TYR A 11 -15.36 -16.49 4.59
CA TYR A 11 -14.70 -15.21 4.27
C TYR A 11 -14.30 -15.13 2.77
N PRO A 12 -13.89 -13.96 2.24
CA PRO A 12 -13.35 -13.81 0.88
C PRO A 12 -12.11 -14.69 0.63
N THR A 13 -12.02 -15.36 -0.52
CA THR A 13 -10.88 -16.24 -0.82
C THR A 13 -9.63 -15.49 -1.31
N HIS A 14 -9.78 -14.20 -1.57
CA HIS A 14 -8.75 -13.31 -2.12
C HIS A 14 -8.66 -12.06 -1.25
N SER A 15 -7.49 -11.43 -1.20
CA SER A 15 -7.35 -10.15 -0.49
C SER A 15 -8.15 -9.04 -1.17
N PHE A 16 -8.32 -7.92 -0.47
CA PHE A 16 -8.96 -6.74 -1.03
C PHE A 16 -8.26 -6.28 -2.31
N GLN A 17 -6.92 -6.20 -2.30
CA GLN A 17 -6.12 -5.82 -3.47
C GLN A 17 -6.27 -6.80 -4.63
N ASP A 18 -6.39 -8.11 -4.37
CA ASP A 18 -6.57 -9.11 -5.43
C ASP A 18 -7.94 -9.00 -6.12
N ALA A 19 -8.94 -8.50 -5.39
CA ALA A 19 -10.33 -8.35 -5.85
C ALA A 19 -10.62 -6.96 -6.44
N LEU A 20 -9.84 -5.94 -6.07
CA LEU A 20 -9.97 -4.55 -6.51
C LEU A 20 -9.95 -4.37 -8.05
N PRO A 21 -9.17 -5.13 -8.84
CA PRO A 21 -9.19 -5.01 -10.30
C PRO A 21 -10.58 -5.23 -10.93
N VAL A 22 -11.47 -5.97 -10.28
CA VAL A 22 -12.84 -6.18 -10.77
C VAL A 22 -13.59 -4.86 -10.81
N SER A 23 -13.62 -4.13 -9.70
CA SER A 23 -14.30 -2.84 -9.61
C SER A 23 -13.60 -1.76 -10.43
N GLU A 24 -12.26 -1.71 -10.41
CA GLU A 24 -11.49 -0.77 -11.23
C GLU A 24 -11.74 -0.99 -12.73
N THR A 25 -11.92 -2.23 -13.16
CA THR A 25 -12.22 -2.53 -14.56
C THR A 25 -13.63 -2.09 -14.94
N ILE A 26 -14.63 -2.23 -14.08
CA ILE A 26 -15.99 -1.70 -14.32
C ILE A 26 -15.93 -0.17 -14.46
N GLN A 27 -15.19 0.50 -13.58
CA GLN A 27 -14.97 1.95 -13.66
C GLN A 27 -14.29 2.35 -14.97
N ARG A 28 -13.23 1.63 -15.35
CA ARG A 28 -12.43 1.92 -16.56
C ARG A 28 -13.18 1.66 -17.86
N VAL A 29 -13.95 0.57 -17.93
CA VAL A 29 -14.61 0.12 -19.17
C VAL A 29 -15.92 0.88 -19.41
N ASN A 30 -16.68 1.19 -18.37
CA ASN A 30 -18.02 1.77 -18.52
C ASN A 30 -18.32 2.92 -17.55
N GLY A 31 -17.29 3.58 -17.01
CA GLY A 31 -17.46 4.73 -16.13
C GLY A 31 -18.24 4.42 -14.85
N GLY A 32 -18.17 3.17 -14.38
CA GLY A 32 -18.87 2.70 -13.18
C GLY A 32 -20.29 2.20 -13.43
N GLN A 33 -20.81 2.34 -14.66
CA GLN A 33 -22.10 1.77 -15.05
C GLN A 33 -22.02 0.24 -15.18
N PRO A 34 -23.16 -0.48 -15.08
CA PRO A 34 -23.24 -1.93 -15.24
C PRO A 34 -22.48 -2.45 -16.48
N VAL A 35 -21.67 -3.49 -16.33
CA VAL A 35 -20.87 -4.09 -17.41
C VAL A 35 -21.31 -5.54 -17.63
N GLU A 36 -21.41 -5.94 -18.90
CA GLU A 36 -21.70 -7.34 -19.25
C GLU A 36 -20.63 -8.28 -18.68
N THR A 37 -21.05 -9.38 -18.06
CA THR A 37 -20.14 -10.30 -17.35
C THR A 37 -19.04 -10.85 -18.27
N GLU A 38 -19.38 -11.17 -19.52
CA GLU A 38 -18.41 -11.60 -20.53
C GLU A 38 -17.37 -10.52 -20.85
N LEU A 39 -17.82 -9.27 -21.07
CA LEU A 39 -16.95 -8.14 -21.38
C LEU A 39 -16.03 -7.81 -20.19
N LEU A 40 -16.54 -7.87 -18.96
CA LEU A 40 -15.76 -7.67 -17.76
C LEU A 40 -14.66 -8.73 -17.63
N ALA A 41 -14.99 -9.99 -17.89
CA ALA A 41 -14.01 -11.08 -17.85
C ALA A 41 -12.93 -10.91 -18.93
N GLU A 42 -13.31 -10.54 -20.15
CA GLU A 42 -12.38 -10.27 -21.24
C GLU A 42 -11.45 -9.10 -20.90
N ALA A 43 -11.99 -8.01 -20.35
CA ALA A 43 -11.23 -6.84 -19.94
C ALA A 43 -10.25 -7.10 -18.77
N LEU A 44 -10.48 -8.18 -18.01
CA LEU A 44 -9.59 -8.71 -16.97
C LEU A 44 -8.60 -9.76 -17.50
N GLY A 45 -8.56 -10.00 -18.82
CA GLY A 45 -7.68 -10.98 -19.45
C GLY A 45 -8.06 -12.43 -19.16
N THR A 46 -9.34 -12.70 -18.87
CA THR A 46 -9.84 -14.03 -18.51
C THR A 46 -11.15 -14.35 -19.23
N SER A 47 -11.86 -15.40 -18.79
CA SER A 47 -13.18 -15.75 -19.32
C SER A 47 -14.19 -15.84 -18.18
N ALA A 48 -15.47 -15.56 -18.48
CA ALA A 48 -16.55 -15.57 -17.48
C ALA A 48 -16.72 -16.92 -16.78
N LYS A 49 -16.27 -18.01 -17.42
CA LYS A 49 -16.30 -19.38 -16.88
C LYS A 49 -15.04 -19.76 -16.10
N SER A 50 -14.00 -18.93 -16.09
CA SER A 50 -12.75 -19.25 -15.41
C SER A 50 -12.96 -19.24 -13.89
N SER A 51 -12.35 -20.20 -13.20
CA SER A 51 -12.44 -20.27 -11.74
C SER A 51 -11.84 -19.02 -11.08
N THR A 52 -10.78 -18.47 -11.65
CA THR A 52 -10.09 -17.28 -11.12
C THR A 52 -10.99 -16.05 -11.22
N PHE A 53 -11.68 -15.85 -12.34
CA PHE A 53 -12.65 -14.77 -12.50
C PHE A 53 -13.77 -14.88 -11.46
N VAL A 54 -14.41 -16.05 -11.39
CA VAL A 54 -15.53 -16.31 -10.47
C VAL A 54 -15.10 -16.09 -9.01
N GLN A 55 -13.89 -16.52 -8.63
CA GLN A 55 -13.39 -16.31 -7.27
C GLN A 55 -13.11 -14.84 -6.96
N LYS A 56 -12.50 -14.09 -7.88
CA LYS A 56 -12.24 -12.64 -7.71
C LYS A 56 -13.55 -11.84 -7.66
N LEU A 57 -14.52 -12.17 -8.52
CA LEU A 57 -15.85 -11.55 -8.50
C LEU A 57 -16.56 -11.81 -7.16
N ASN A 58 -16.58 -13.06 -6.70
CA ASN A 58 -17.15 -13.40 -5.40
C ASN A 58 -16.44 -12.68 -4.23
N ALA A 59 -15.12 -12.53 -4.30
CA ALA A 59 -14.38 -11.77 -3.30
C ALA A 59 -14.74 -10.28 -3.35
N SER A 60 -14.80 -9.68 -4.55
CA SER A 60 -15.22 -8.29 -4.77
C SER A 60 -16.61 -8.02 -4.20
N SER A 61 -17.55 -8.95 -4.43
CA SER A 61 -18.90 -8.86 -3.86
C SER A 61 -18.93 -9.00 -2.33
N LYS A 62 -18.10 -9.89 -1.74
CA LYS A 62 -17.99 -10.01 -0.27
C LYS A 62 -17.36 -8.80 0.41
N TYR A 63 -16.45 -8.09 -0.27
CA TYR A 63 -15.96 -6.78 0.16
C TYR A 63 -16.99 -5.65 -0.12
N GLY A 64 -18.11 -6.00 -0.75
CA GLY A 64 -19.18 -5.07 -1.10
C GLY A 64 -18.77 -4.02 -2.10
N MET A 65 -17.81 -4.30 -2.98
CA MET A 65 -17.45 -3.40 -4.08
C MET A 65 -18.40 -3.56 -5.26
N THR A 66 -18.87 -4.79 -5.51
CA THR A 66 -19.72 -5.14 -6.65
C THR A 66 -20.99 -5.89 -6.25
N THR A 67 -22.02 -5.78 -7.08
CA THR A 67 -23.24 -6.58 -7.04
C THR A 67 -23.37 -7.41 -8.32
N GLY A 68 -24.10 -8.51 -8.22
CA GLY A 68 -24.23 -9.51 -9.28
C GLY A 68 -23.35 -10.74 -9.08
N SER A 69 -23.74 -11.81 -9.74
CA SER A 69 -23.09 -13.12 -9.75
C SER A 69 -22.50 -13.39 -11.14
N TYR A 70 -21.57 -14.34 -11.22
CA TYR A 70 -21.01 -14.81 -12.50
C TYR A 70 -22.06 -15.35 -13.49
N SER A 71 -23.27 -15.65 -13.01
CA SER A 71 -24.42 -16.10 -13.81
C SER A 71 -25.30 -14.96 -14.31
N ASP A 72 -25.14 -13.77 -13.75
CA ASP A 72 -25.94 -12.61 -14.13
C ASP A 72 -25.37 -12.00 -15.42
N HIS A 73 -26.24 -11.35 -16.18
CA HIS A 73 -25.82 -10.75 -17.45
C HIS A 73 -24.94 -9.52 -17.24
N PHE A 74 -25.19 -8.77 -16.16
CA PHE A 74 -24.45 -7.56 -15.80
C PHE A 74 -23.89 -7.67 -14.39
N ILE A 75 -22.70 -7.09 -14.20
CA ILE A 75 -22.08 -6.83 -12.91
C ILE A 75 -22.03 -5.32 -12.70
N GLU A 76 -22.37 -4.86 -11.51
CA GLU A 76 -22.50 -3.43 -11.20
C GLU A 76 -21.56 -3.04 -10.06
N LEU A 77 -21.11 -1.78 -10.05
CA LEU A 77 -20.50 -1.19 -8.86
C LEU A 77 -21.59 -0.86 -7.85
N THR A 78 -21.24 -1.05 -6.58
CA THR A 78 -22.00 -0.46 -5.47
C THR A 78 -21.52 0.96 -5.19
N GLU A 79 -22.26 1.72 -4.38
CA GLU A 79 -21.81 3.03 -3.88
C GLU A 79 -20.42 2.94 -3.20
N LEU A 80 -20.20 1.89 -2.41
CA LEU A 80 -18.90 1.63 -1.78
C LEU A 80 -17.79 1.36 -2.81
N GLY A 81 -18.10 0.57 -3.85
CA GLY A 81 -17.19 0.31 -4.97
C GLY A 81 -16.83 1.60 -5.71
N GLU A 82 -17.80 2.47 -5.96
CA GLU A 82 -17.61 3.77 -6.62
C GLU A 82 -16.73 4.69 -5.78
N SER A 83 -16.99 4.84 -4.47
CA SER A 83 -16.12 5.62 -3.55
C SER A 83 -14.69 5.07 -3.45
N ILE A 84 -14.46 3.79 -3.78
CA ILE A 84 -13.10 3.21 -3.85
C ILE A 84 -12.42 3.53 -5.19
N THR A 85 -13.14 3.42 -6.30
CA THR A 85 -12.57 3.50 -7.66
C THR A 85 -12.57 4.89 -8.26
N ALA A 86 -13.50 5.75 -7.85
CA ALA A 86 -13.67 7.13 -8.30
C ALA A 86 -13.95 8.09 -7.12
N PRO A 87 -13.10 8.11 -6.08
CA PRO A 87 -13.29 8.95 -4.91
C PRO A 87 -13.24 10.44 -5.25
N GLY A 88 -14.04 11.26 -4.57
CA GLY A 88 -13.95 12.71 -4.59
C GLY A 88 -12.79 13.26 -3.76
N SER A 89 -12.25 12.47 -2.81
CA SER A 89 -11.08 12.85 -2.02
C SER A 89 -10.25 11.65 -1.55
N PRO A 90 -8.97 11.84 -1.19
CA PRO A 90 -8.16 10.78 -0.59
C PRO A 90 -8.75 10.22 0.71
N GLN A 91 -9.40 11.08 1.50
CA GLN A 91 -10.05 10.70 2.76
C GLN A 91 -11.26 9.78 2.52
N GLU A 92 -12.11 10.12 1.55
CA GLU A 92 -13.24 9.28 1.15
C GLU A 92 -12.76 7.89 0.71
N ARG A 93 -11.69 7.83 -0.09
CA ARG A 93 -11.10 6.56 -0.50
C ARG A 93 -10.61 5.74 0.68
N TYR A 94 -9.94 6.38 1.64
CA TYR A 94 -9.44 5.73 2.85
C TYR A 94 -10.58 5.11 3.66
N GLU A 95 -11.63 5.89 3.92
CA GLU A 95 -12.82 5.43 4.66
C GLU A 95 -13.53 4.28 3.93
N ALA A 96 -13.68 4.37 2.62
CA ALA A 96 -14.30 3.34 1.80
C ALA A 96 -13.48 2.03 1.78
N VAL A 97 -12.13 2.11 1.75
CA VAL A 97 -11.27 0.92 1.84
C VAL A 97 -11.38 0.26 3.22
N VAL A 98 -11.40 1.05 4.30
CA VAL A 98 -11.59 0.55 5.67
C VAL A 98 -12.95 -0.15 5.80
N GLU A 99 -14.02 0.47 5.28
CA GLU A 99 -15.36 -0.13 5.27
C GLU A 99 -15.37 -1.46 4.50
N ALA A 100 -14.80 -1.50 3.28
CA ALA A 100 -14.77 -2.70 2.46
C ALA A 100 -14.01 -3.85 3.13
N VAL A 101 -12.82 -3.59 3.69
CA VAL A 101 -12.01 -4.59 4.40
C VAL A 101 -12.72 -5.14 5.64
N THR A 102 -13.51 -4.31 6.31
CA THR A 102 -14.29 -4.69 7.50
C THR A 102 -15.71 -5.15 7.17
N LYS A 103 -16.09 -5.25 5.89
CA LYS A 103 -17.41 -5.76 5.48
C LYS A 103 -17.60 -7.26 5.73
N PRO A 104 -16.60 -8.13 5.51
CA PRO A 104 -16.70 -9.53 5.91
C PRO A 104 -16.67 -9.70 7.44
N GLU A 105 -17.67 -10.37 7.99
CA GLU A 105 -17.88 -10.56 9.44
C GLU A 105 -16.62 -11.06 10.17
N ILE A 106 -15.99 -12.12 9.64
CA ILE A 106 -14.79 -12.73 10.22
C ILE A 106 -13.64 -11.72 10.32
N PHE A 107 -13.50 -10.83 9.34
CA PHE A 107 -12.44 -9.83 9.33
C PHE A 107 -12.75 -8.70 10.30
N ARG A 108 -13.98 -8.18 10.26
CA ARG A 108 -14.46 -7.17 11.21
C ARG A 108 -14.22 -7.59 12.65
N GLU A 109 -14.67 -8.80 12.97
CA GLU A 109 -14.59 -9.32 14.32
C GLU A 109 -13.16 -9.60 14.75
N PHE A 110 -12.31 -10.10 13.85
CA PHE A 110 -10.89 -10.26 14.13
C PHE A 110 -10.22 -8.93 14.48
N TYR A 111 -10.43 -7.88 13.66
CA TYR A 111 -9.87 -6.56 13.96
C TYR A 111 -10.47 -5.97 15.25
N ARG A 112 -11.75 -6.23 15.53
CA ARG A 112 -12.41 -5.80 16.78
C ARG A 112 -11.77 -6.45 18.02
N ILE A 113 -11.52 -7.76 18.00
CA ILE A 113 -10.89 -8.49 19.11
C ILE A 113 -9.49 -7.93 19.43
N TYR A 114 -8.74 -7.57 18.39
CA TYR A 114 -7.38 -7.06 18.51
C TYR A 114 -7.26 -5.54 18.47
N SER A 115 -8.37 -4.80 18.39
CA SER A 115 -8.39 -3.33 18.35
C SER A 115 -7.58 -2.73 19.50
N GLY A 116 -6.63 -1.84 19.16
CA GLY A 116 -5.70 -1.21 20.10
C GLY A 116 -4.62 -2.13 20.68
N LYS A 117 -4.54 -3.39 20.21
CA LYS A 117 -3.55 -4.38 20.67
C LYS A 117 -2.52 -4.66 19.59
N ARG A 118 -1.44 -5.30 20.02
CA ARG A 118 -0.46 -5.91 19.11
C ARG A 118 -1.13 -7.02 18.33
N MET A 119 -0.80 -7.10 17.04
CA MET A 119 -1.17 -8.23 16.21
C MET A 119 -0.58 -9.50 16.86
N PRO A 120 -1.40 -10.51 17.16
CA PRO A 120 -0.95 -11.74 17.78
C PRO A 120 0.05 -12.49 16.90
N GLU A 121 0.89 -13.31 17.54
CA GLU A 121 1.64 -14.34 16.83
C GLU A 121 0.68 -15.35 16.19
N ASP A 122 1.13 -15.99 15.10
CA ASP A 122 0.27 -16.81 14.24
C ASP A 122 -0.45 -17.93 14.97
N ILE A 123 0.19 -18.52 15.99
CA ILE A 123 -0.40 -19.58 16.82
C ILE A 123 -1.61 -19.04 17.59
N TYR A 124 -1.51 -17.87 18.22
CA TYR A 124 -2.60 -17.27 18.98
C TYR A 124 -3.69 -16.74 18.04
N ALA A 125 -3.30 -16.11 16.94
CA ALA A 125 -4.24 -15.63 15.92
C ALA A 125 -5.09 -16.78 15.34
N SER A 126 -4.45 -17.91 15.01
CA SER A 126 -5.12 -19.10 14.51
C SER A 126 -6.06 -19.72 15.55
N ASN A 127 -5.66 -19.73 16.83
CA ASN A 127 -6.52 -20.22 17.91
C ASN A 127 -7.78 -19.34 18.06
N THR A 128 -7.65 -18.02 17.96
CA THR A 128 -8.79 -17.09 17.96
C THR A 128 -9.71 -17.33 16.76
N LEU A 129 -9.14 -17.48 15.56
CA LEU A 129 -9.89 -17.79 14.34
C LEU A 129 -10.73 -19.07 14.48
N VAL A 130 -10.19 -20.11 15.11
CA VAL A 130 -10.92 -21.37 15.33
C VAL A 130 -11.97 -21.24 16.43
N ARG A 131 -11.59 -20.69 17.59
CA ARG A 131 -12.40 -20.74 18.81
C ARG A 131 -13.51 -19.70 18.84
N GLU A 132 -13.18 -18.46 18.46
CA GLU A 132 -14.09 -17.33 18.56
C GLU A 132 -14.82 -17.09 17.22
N LEU A 133 -14.14 -17.32 16.09
CA LEU A 133 -14.65 -16.97 14.76
C LEU A 133 -15.12 -18.18 13.94
N GLY A 134 -15.00 -19.40 14.48
CA GLY A 134 -15.49 -20.62 13.83
C GLY A 134 -14.81 -20.98 12.51
N VAL A 135 -13.62 -20.45 12.24
CA VAL A 135 -12.85 -20.77 11.03
C VAL A 135 -12.25 -22.18 11.18
N PRO A 136 -12.46 -23.09 10.21
CA PRO A 136 -11.84 -24.42 10.24
C PRO A 136 -10.31 -24.32 10.34
N ARG A 137 -9.68 -25.22 11.11
CA ARG A 137 -8.23 -25.18 11.39
C ARG A 137 -7.40 -25.23 10.10
N GLU A 138 -7.86 -25.94 9.09
CA GLU A 138 -7.20 -26.07 7.78
C GLU A 138 -7.21 -24.77 6.96
N LEU A 139 -8.01 -23.79 7.39
CA LEU A 139 -8.22 -22.51 6.70
C LEU A 139 -7.62 -21.32 7.45
N THR A 140 -7.10 -21.50 8.68
CA THR A 140 -6.65 -20.38 9.52
C THR A 140 -5.45 -19.65 8.95
N GLU A 141 -4.49 -20.37 8.37
CA GLU A 141 -3.30 -19.77 7.75
C GLU A 141 -3.67 -18.89 6.56
N GLU A 142 -4.51 -19.40 5.66
CA GLU A 142 -5.04 -18.68 4.50
C GLU A 142 -5.83 -17.43 4.96
N CYS A 143 -6.74 -17.60 5.92
CA CYS A 143 -7.57 -16.53 6.46
C CYS A 143 -6.73 -15.44 7.13
N LEU A 144 -5.76 -15.82 7.97
CA LEU A 144 -4.87 -14.90 8.66
C LEU A 144 -4.00 -14.12 7.68
N GLY A 145 -3.48 -14.78 6.63
CA GLY A 145 -2.74 -14.11 5.57
C GLY A 145 -3.56 -13.03 4.87
N ILE A 146 -4.84 -13.30 4.60
CA ILE A 146 -5.77 -12.32 4.01
C ILE A 146 -6.03 -11.16 4.98
N ILE A 147 -6.29 -11.45 6.26
CA ILE A 147 -6.48 -10.43 7.30
C ILE A 147 -5.24 -9.51 7.41
N ARG A 148 -4.02 -10.07 7.41
CA ARG A 148 -2.80 -9.26 7.48
C ARG A 148 -2.67 -8.34 6.27
N ARG A 149 -2.83 -8.87 5.05
CA ARG A 149 -2.76 -8.06 3.81
C ARG A 149 -3.82 -6.96 3.81
N ASN A 150 -5.06 -7.28 4.15
CA ASN A 150 -6.15 -6.32 4.18
C ASN A 150 -5.93 -5.23 5.24
N GLY A 151 -5.41 -5.62 6.41
CA GLY A 151 -5.14 -4.70 7.51
C GLY A 151 -4.06 -3.68 7.16
N LEU A 152 -2.99 -4.12 6.50
CA LEU A 152 -1.92 -3.24 6.04
C LEU A 152 -2.42 -2.24 4.97
N VAL A 153 -3.20 -2.70 4.01
CA VAL A 153 -3.70 -1.87 2.90
C VAL A 153 -4.73 -0.84 3.35
N SER A 154 -5.57 -1.19 4.33
CA SER A 154 -6.55 -0.26 4.92
C SER A 154 -5.96 0.68 5.98
N GLY A 155 -4.70 0.47 6.39
CA GLY A 155 -4.12 1.17 7.53
C GLY A 155 -4.68 0.75 8.90
N LEU A 156 -5.57 -0.26 8.94
CA LEU A 156 -6.05 -0.87 10.18
C LEU A 156 -4.97 -1.66 10.92
N VAL A 157 -3.89 -2.03 10.23
CA VAL A 157 -2.68 -2.59 10.84
C VAL A 157 -1.53 -1.69 10.46
N SER A 158 -0.87 -1.12 11.48
CA SER A 158 0.29 -0.25 11.30
C SER A 158 1.51 -0.85 11.99
N ASP A 159 2.68 -0.63 11.42
CA ASP A 159 3.94 -0.96 12.08
C ASP A 159 4.36 0.20 12.99
N GLN A 160 4.37 -0.04 14.30
CA GLN A 160 4.89 0.88 15.29
C GLN A 160 6.19 0.30 15.86
N SER A 161 7.32 0.71 15.27
CA SER A 161 8.67 0.33 15.72
C SER A 161 8.98 -1.18 15.67
N GLY A 162 8.59 -1.85 14.59
CA GLY A 162 8.78 -3.30 14.37
C GLY A 162 7.68 -4.15 15.01
N VAL A 163 6.59 -3.52 15.46
CA VAL A 163 5.47 -4.19 16.10
C VAL A 163 4.19 -3.82 15.35
N LEU A 164 3.56 -4.83 14.75
CA LEU A 164 2.27 -4.66 14.11
C LEU A 164 1.20 -4.38 15.18
N MET A 165 0.55 -3.23 15.08
CA MET A 165 -0.53 -2.76 15.94
C MET A 165 -1.82 -2.70 15.14
N VAL A 166 -2.91 -3.20 15.73
CA VAL A 166 -4.25 -3.09 15.12
C VAL A 166 -4.90 -1.79 15.59
N GLY A 167 -5.25 -0.93 14.65
CA GLY A 167 -5.95 0.33 14.87
C GLY A 167 -7.38 0.15 15.34
N ALA A 168 -7.99 1.24 15.81
CA ALA A 168 -9.38 1.22 16.24
C ALA A 168 -10.30 1.09 15.02
N VAL A 169 -11.16 0.08 15.02
CA VAL A 169 -12.25 -0.03 14.06
C VAL A 169 -13.42 0.79 14.61
N ALA A 170 -13.86 1.82 13.88
CA ALA A 170 -15.06 2.55 14.23
C ALA A 170 -16.29 1.63 14.13
N GLU A 171 -17.19 1.68 15.10
CA GLU A 171 -18.45 0.96 15.06
C GLU A 171 -19.32 1.59 13.95
N SER A 172 -19.36 0.99 12.76
CA SER A 172 -20.36 1.33 11.74
C SER A 172 -21.53 0.36 11.84
N GLU A 173 -22.70 0.91 12.22
CA GLU A 173 -23.97 0.19 12.17
C GLU A 173 -24.43 0.08 10.71
N ALA A 174 -24.19 -1.07 10.07
CA ALA A 174 -24.82 -1.42 8.80
C ALA A 174 -25.59 -2.76 8.94
N ALA A 175 -26.89 -2.61 9.24
CA ALA A 175 -28.04 -3.45 8.89
C ALA A 175 -28.00 -4.99 9.08
N GLY A 176 -28.60 -5.46 10.20
CA GLY A 176 -29.72 -6.43 10.17
C GLY A 176 -29.48 -7.93 10.45
N TYR A 177 -29.78 -8.33 11.71
CA TYR A 177 -30.35 -9.64 12.18
C TYR A 177 -29.41 -10.89 12.22
N TYR A 178 -29.22 -11.69 13.27
CA TYR A 178 -29.79 -11.99 14.61
C TYR A 178 -28.70 -11.70 15.68
N GLY A 179 -28.89 -11.32 16.95
CA GLY A 179 -29.99 -11.47 17.91
C GLY A 179 -29.42 -12.04 19.23
N ALA A 180 -29.02 -11.18 20.18
CA ALA A 180 -29.05 -11.37 21.65
C ALA A 180 -28.29 -10.24 22.38
N GLU A 181 -28.89 -9.72 23.45
CA GLU A 181 -28.55 -8.49 24.18
C GLU A 181 -27.26 -8.51 25.04
N PRO A 182 -26.73 -7.33 25.43
CA PRO A 182 -25.43 -7.17 26.10
C PRO A 182 -25.53 -7.11 27.63
N SER A 183 -24.47 -7.57 28.31
CA SER A 183 -24.26 -7.39 29.75
C SER A 183 -23.11 -6.42 30.00
N ASN A 184 -23.45 -5.25 30.54
CA ASN A 184 -22.54 -4.19 31.00
C ASN A 184 -21.63 -4.63 32.16
N ALA A 185 -20.33 -4.28 32.09
CA ALA A 185 -19.50 -4.00 33.26
C ALA A 185 -18.29 -3.10 32.87
N PRO A 186 -17.96 -2.05 33.64
CA PRO A 186 -16.91 -1.08 33.30
C PRO A 186 -15.52 -1.51 33.80
N GLY A 187 -14.48 -1.19 33.01
CA GLY A 187 -13.06 -1.35 33.37
C GLY A 187 -12.31 -0.01 33.30
N PRO A 188 -11.18 0.14 34.01
CA PRO A 188 -10.79 1.37 34.70
C PRO A 188 -10.04 2.39 33.83
N GLU A 189 -10.23 3.67 34.19
CA GLU A 189 -9.41 4.80 33.75
C GLU A 189 -7.96 4.64 34.24
N TYR A 190 -7.00 4.81 33.33
CA TYR A 190 -5.62 5.10 33.67
C TYR A 190 -5.22 6.42 33.01
N ALA A 191 -5.00 7.43 33.84
CA ALA A 191 -4.44 8.72 33.45
C ALA A 191 -2.97 8.56 33.04
N PHE A 192 -2.62 9.08 31.87
CA PHE A 192 -1.23 9.28 31.46
C PHE A 192 -0.84 10.75 31.63
N ASP A 193 0.31 10.92 32.28
CA ASP A 193 0.96 12.16 32.68
C ASP A 193 1.50 12.93 31.46
N ASP A 194 1.05 14.18 31.32
CA ASP A 194 1.45 15.11 30.27
C ASP A 194 2.84 15.71 30.59
N GLY A 195 3.89 15.10 30.04
CA GLY A 195 5.27 15.54 30.20
C GLY A 195 6.01 15.73 28.87
N ALA A 196 6.00 16.97 28.37
CA ALA A 196 6.93 17.57 27.39
C ALA A 196 6.94 17.04 25.94
N ARG A 197 6.10 17.66 25.08
CA ARG A 197 6.33 17.76 23.63
C ARG A 197 7.34 18.89 23.36
N GLU A 198 8.59 18.56 23.06
CA GLU A 198 9.52 19.51 22.45
C GLU A 198 9.13 19.73 20.97
N SER A 199 8.99 20.99 20.60
CA SER A 199 8.62 21.46 19.27
C SER A 199 9.67 21.06 18.22
N VAL A 200 9.30 20.22 17.27
CA VAL A 200 10.12 19.91 16.08
C VAL A 200 10.17 21.15 15.18
N ARG A 201 11.39 21.62 14.89
CA ARG A 201 11.66 22.78 14.02
C ARG A 201 11.50 22.37 12.56
N SER A 202 10.72 23.13 11.80
CA SER A 202 10.59 23.02 10.33
C SER A 202 11.87 23.49 9.61
N PRO A 203 12.38 22.79 8.58
CA PRO A 203 13.48 23.27 7.73
C PRO A 203 13.10 24.52 6.92
N SER A 204 14.08 25.40 6.71
CA SER A 204 13.96 26.76 6.16
C SER A 204 13.58 26.85 4.67
N GLU A 205 12.80 27.87 4.32
CA GLU A 205 12.20 28.20 3.00
C GLU A 205 13.18 28.51 1.83
N ASN A 206 14.46 28.11 1.87
CA ASN A 206 15.47 28.59 0.90
C ASN A 206 16.40 27.54 0.27
N SER A 207 16.02 26.26 0.26
CA SER A 207 16.82 25.21 -0.40
C SER A 207 16.45 25.07 -1.87
N ALA A 208 17.39 25.38 -2.78
CA ALA A 208 17.15 25.55 -4.22
C ALA A 208 17.66 24.41 -5.13
N GLU A 209 18.33 23.38 -4.58
CA GLU A 209 18.93 22.31 -5.40
C GLU A 209 18.13 21.00 -5.33
N ILE A 210 18.01 20.31 -6.48
CA ILE A 210 17.48 18.94 -6.56
C ILE A 210 18.65 17.97 -6.36
N LEU A 211 18.51 17.09 -5.38
CA LEU A 211 19.46 16.02 -5.11
C LEU A 211 19.06 14.75 -5.88
N VAL A 212 19.97 14.17 -6.65
CA VAL A 212 19.76 12.86 -7.29
C VAL A 212 20.64 11.84 -6.57
N VAL A 213 20.04 10.85 -5.93
CA VAL A 213 20.75 9.75 -5.26
C VAL A 213 20.56 8.48 -6.07
N SER A 214 21.64 7.79 -6.41
CA SER A 214 21.58 6.55 -7.20
C SER A 214 22.46 5.44 -6.64
N GLY A 215 22.12 4.19 -6.98
CA GLY A 215 23.01 3.05 -6.81
C GLY A 215 24.20 3.06 -7.78
N PRO A 216 25.18 2.16 -7.57
CA PRO A 216 26.32 2.03 -8.46
C PRO A 216 25.89 1.55 -9.86
N ASP A 217 26.51 2.14 -10.90
CA ASP A 217 26.32 1.78 -12.31
C ASP A 217 24.87 1.86 -12.85
N ASP A 218 24.02 2.70 -12.25
CA ASP A 218 22.61 2.82 -12.67
C ASP A 218 22.46 3.47 -14.08
N PRO A 219 21.87 2.75 -15.08
CA PRO A 219 21.74 3.24 -16.45
C PRO A 219 20.72 4.39 -16.60
N ILE A 220 19.82 4.58 -15.63
CA ILE A 220 18.79 5.62 -15.63
C ILE A 220 19.34 6.96 -15.14
N ARG A 221 20.44 6.94 -14.36
CA ARG A 221 21.09 8.14 -13.80
C ARG A 221 21.37 9.19 -14.86
N GLY A 222 21.97 8.82 -15.99
CA GLY A 222 22.33 9.76 -17.06
C GLY A 222 21.10 10.45 -17.66
N ASN A 223 20.00 9.72 -17.79
CA ASN A 223 18.73 10.26 -18.30
C ASN A 223 18.08 11.20 -17.29
N VAL A 224 18.07 10.85 -16.00
CA VAL A 224 17.46 11.69 -14.95
C VAL A 224 18.25 12.97 -14.74
N SER A 225 19.58 12.91 -14.65
CA SER A 225 20.42 14.10 -14.50
C SER A 225 20.26 15.05 -15.69
N GLY A 226 20.28 14.54 -16.93
CA GLY A 226 20.08 15.37 -18.13
C GLY A 226 18.68 16.00 -18.21
N LEU A 227 17.65 15.31 -17.70
CA LEU A 227 16.29 15.85 -17.63
C LEU A 227 16.17 16.96 -16.58
N VAL A 228 16.78 16.79 -15.40
CA VAL A 228 16.75 17.78 -14.32
C VAL A 228 17.57 19.02 -14.70
N GLU A 229 18.71 18.87 -15.37
CA GLU A 229 19.50 19.98 -15.91
C GLU A 229 18.69 20.82 -16.92
N GLY A 230 17.83 20.18 -17.72
CA GLY A 230 16.90 20.84 -18.63
C GLY A 230 15.83 21.71 -17.95
N LEU A 231 15.62 21.57 -16.64
CA LEU A 231 14.63 22.33 -15.86
C LEU A 231 15.17 23.66 -15.33
N SER A 232 16.44 23.99 -15.60
CA SER A 232 17.11 25.20 -15.07
C SER A 232 17.14 25.26 -13.53
N VAL A 233 17.04 24.12 -12.85
CA VAL A 233 17.16 23.98 -11.40
C VAL A 233 18.54 23.39 -11.09
N PRO A 234 19.29 23.93 -10.12
CA PRO A 234 20.57 23.36 -9.71
C PRO A 234 20.40 21.88 -9.30
N CYS A 235 21.28 21.01 -9.80
CA CYS A 235 21.23 19.57 -9.57
C CYS A 235 22.56 19.08 -8.98
N ARG A 236 22.49 18.23 -7.95
CA ARG A 236 23.65 17.53 -7.39
C ARG A 236 23.39 16.03 -7.39
N SER A 237 24.28 15.25 -7.99
CA SER A 237 24.19 13.78 -7.96
C SER A 237 25.13 13.20 -6.91
N VAL A 238 24.63 12.29 -6.08
CA VAL A 238 25.44 11.52 -5.11
C VAL A 238 25.22 10.04 -5.38
N GLU A 239 26.31 9.30 -5.53
CA GLU A 239 26.27 7.86 -5.72
C GLU A 239 26.51 7.16 -4.38
N LEU A 240 25.69 6.16 -4.07
CA LEU A 240 25.90 5.36 -2.88
C LEU A 240 27.04 4.37 -3.14
N GLU A 241 28.20 4.62 -2.52
CA GLU A 241 29.30 3.65 -2.50
C GLU A 241 28.84 2.34 -1.83
N ASP A 242 28.85 1.25 -2.61
CA ASP A 242 28.53 -0.08 -2.11
C ASP A 242 29.70 -0.65 -1.31
N VAL A 243 29.70 -0.38 -0.02
CA VAL A 243 30.63 -0.98 0.93
C VAL A 243 29.85 -1.93 1.83
N SER A 244 30.08 -3.23 1.66
CA SER A 244 29.39 -4.30 2.39
C SER A 244 29.37 -4.01 3.90
N GLY A 245 28.17 -3.98 4.49
CA GLY A 245 27.97 -3.81 5.92
C GLY A 245 27.96 -2.37 6.44
N ARG A 246 28.16 -1.35 5.59
CA ARG A 246 28.08 0.06 5.99
C ARG A 246 26.62 0.44 6.30
N ARG A 247 26.40 1.12 7.43
CA ARG A 247 25.08 1.60 7.91
C ARG A 247 25.00 3.12 8.07
N VAL A 248 26.07 3.81 7.67
CA VAL A 248 26.25 5.24 7.88
C VAL A 248 26.44 5.89 6.52
N ILE A 249 25.65 6.92 6.23
CA ILE A 249 25.73 7.71 5.01
C ILE A 249 27.08 8.43 4.89
N SER A 250 27.55 8.69 3.67
CA SER A 250 28.79 9.41 3.43
C SER A 250 28.68 10.87 3.86
N GLN A 251 29.82 11.50 4.16
CA GLN A 251 29.87 12.94 4.43
C GLN A 251 29.33 13.74 3.23
N GLU A 252 29.62 13.28 2.01
CA GLU A 252 29.11 13.85 0.77
C GLU A 252 27.57 13.82 0.71
N LEU A 253 26.93 12.70 1.05
CA LEU A 253 25.46 12.62 1.10
C LEU A 253 24.88 13.52 2.19
N SER A 254 25.53 13.61 3.35
CA SER A 254 25.10 14.49 4.44
C SER A 254 25.14 15.97 4.03
N GLU A 255 26.24 16.41 3.41
CA GLU A 255 26.40 17.78 2.93
C GLU A 255 25.42 18.11 1.80
N ALA A 256 25.18 17.17 0.89
CA ALA A 256 24.18 17.31 -0.17
C ALA A 256 22.75 17.40 0.39
N LEU A 257 22.44 16.61 1.41
CA LEU A 257 21.16 16.65 2.12
C LEU A 257 20.92 18.01 2.79
N ASP A 258 21.95 18.67 3.35
CA ASP A 258 21.83 19.97 4.00
C ASP A 258 21.40 21.08 3.04
N SER A 259 21.77 21.00 1.76
CA SER A 259 21.43 22.00 0.75
C SER A 259 20.24 21.61 -0.16
N ALA A 260 19.70 20.40 -0.02
CA ALA A 260 18.66 19.87 -0.91
C ALA A 260 17.28 20.48 -0.60
N GLY A 261 16.60 20.95 -1.65
CA GLY A 261 15.18 21.32 -1.62
C GLY A 261 14.25 20.15 -1.92
N GLY A 262 14.74 19.14 -2.62
CA GLY A 262 14.02 17.90 -2.89
C GLY A 262 14.97 16.85 -3.43
N CYS A 263 14.55 15.59 -3.46
CA CYS A 263 15.39 14.50 -3.93
C CYS A 263 14.65 13.54 -4.87
N ILE A 264 15.40 13.07 -5.88
CA ILE A 264 15.05 11.92 -6.70
C ILE A 264 15.99 10.79 -6.31
N PHE A 265 15.43 9.70 -5.80
CA PHE A 265 16.16 8.50 -5.42
C PHE A 265 15.92 7.42 -6.48
N VAL A 266 16.99 6.99 -7.17
CA VAL A 266 16.94 6.05 -8.29
C VAL A 266 17.57 4.74 -7.86
N TRP A 267 16.88 3.62 -8.06
CA TRP A 267 17.44 2.31 -7.75
C TRP A 267 17.07 1.24 -8.80
N PRO A 268 18.03 0.43 -9.29
CA PRO A 268 17.74 -0.66 -10.22
C PRO A 268 17.09 -1.84 -9.49
N ARG A 269 16.13 -2.48 -10.15
CA ARG A 269 15.41 -3.66 -9.62
C ARG A 269 16.31 -4.89 -9.47
N ASP A 270 17.20 -5.14 -10.44
CA ASP A 270 18.09 -6.32 -10.46
C ASP A 270 19.31 -6.21 -9.55
N SER A 271 19.62 -5.01 -9.04
CA SER A 271 20.76 -4.83 -8.12
C SER A 271 20.49 -5.37 -6.72
N GLY A 272 19.24 -5.79 -6.45
CA GLY A 272 18.77 -6.24 -5.15
C GLY A 272 18.83 -5.09 -4.15
N LEU A 273 17.70 -4.73 -3.55
CA LEU A 273 17.76 -3.99 -2.28
C LEU A 273 18.40 -4.81 -1.17
N GLY A 274 18.87 -6.04 -1.41
CA GLY A 274 19.55 -6.94 -0.49
C GLY A 274 20.92 -7.45 -0.93
N ASN A 275 21.65 -8.09 -0.02
CA ASN A 275 22.90 -8.80 -0.35
C ASN A 275 22.57 -10.09 -1.12
N ASP A 276 23.61 -10.85 -1.50
CA ASP A 276 23.48 -12.15 -2.19
C ASP A 276 22.61 -13.20 -1.44
N ASP A 277 22.27 -12.93 -0.18
CA ASP A 277 21.41 -13.72 0.70
C ASP A 277 19.93 -13.29 0.71
N GLY A 278 19.57 -12.24 -0.05
CA GLY A 278 18.23 -11.66 -0.08
C GLY A 278 17.92 -10.73 1.10
N ALA A 279 18.87 -10.45 1.99
CA ALA A 279 18.68 -9.55 3.13
C ALA A 279 18.99 -8.09 2.74
N PRO A 280 18.13 -7.10 3.08
CA PRO A 280 18.28 -5.74 2.58
C PRO A 280 19.64 -5.07 2.87
N ARG A 281 20.25 -4.41 1.88
CA ARG A 281 21.52 -3.67 1.92
C ARG A 281 21.39 -2.52 2.92
N PRO A 282 22.09 -2.57 4.06
CA PRO A 282 21.84 -1.63 5.15
C PRO A 282 22.12 -0.15 4.82
N ILE A 283 23.02 0.13 3.87
CA ILE A 283 23.35 1.50 3.45
C ILE A 283 22.21 2.17 2.69
N VAL A 284 21.42 1.41 1.94
CA VAL A 284 20.29 1.92 1.16
C VAL A 284 19.18 2.40 2.09
N TRP A 285 18.85 1.60 3.10
CA TRP A 285 17.89 1.98 4.12
C TRP A 285 18.36 3.13 5.00
N ALA A 286 19.66 3.20 5.30
CA ALA A 286 20.23 4.34 6.00
C ALA A 286 20.11 5.64 5.19
N ALA A 287 20.41 5.60 3.89
CA ALA A 287 20.25 6.74 2.99
C ALA A 287 18.78 7.14 2.84
N PHE A 288 17.90 6.17 2.59
CA PHE A 288 16.46 6.41 2.46
C PHE A 288 15.83 6.98 3.75
N GLY A 289 16.22 6.45 4.91
CA GLY A 289 15.80 6.97 6.22
C GLY A 289 16.25 8.42 6.44
N ALA A 290 17.49 8.77 6.07
CA ALA A 290 17.97 10.15 6.18
C ALA A 290 17.23 11.11 5.22
N LEU A 291 16.97 10.65 3.99
CA LEU A 291 16.23 11.41 2.97
C LEU A 291 14.78 11.68 3.38
N SER A 292 14.06 10.63 3.79
CA SER A 292 12.66 10.75 4.23
C SER A 292 12.53 11.64 5.46
N TYR A 293 13.43 11.51 6.45
CA TYR A 293 13.43 12.36 7.64
C TYR A 293 13.62 13.84 7.30
N LYS A 294 14.51 14.15 6.35
CA LYS A 294 14.92 15.54 6.09
C LYS A 294 14.05 16.25 5.05
N LEU A 295 13.62 15.54 4.02
CA LEU A 295 12.90 16.10 2.87
C LEU A 295 11.39 15.89 2.95
N GLY A 296 10.93 14.97 3.80
CA GLY A 296 9.52 14.62 3.94
C GLY A 296 8.89 14.36 2.58
N ASP A 297 7.90 15.17 2.23
CA ASP A 297 7.11 15.02 1.01
C ASP A 297 7.86 15.37 -0.29
N ARG A 298 9.09 15.89 -0.19
CA ARG A 298 9.93 16.31 -1.34
C ARG A 298 10.91 15.21 -1.76
N LEU A 299 10.48 13.94 -1.69
CA LEU A 299 11.24 12.75 -2.08
C LEU A 299 10.46 11.95 -3.15
N ILE A 300 11.09 11.74 -4.31
CA ILE A 300 10.58 10.92 -5.42
C ILE A 300 11.44 9.67 -5.53
N VAL A 301 10.83 8.50 -5.72
CA VAL A 301 11.57 7.26 -5.94
C VAL A 301 11.29 6.72 -7.33
N LEU A 302 12.37 6.45 -8.08
CA LEU A 302 12.33 5.85 -9.40
C LEU A 302 12.79 4.39 -9.33
N VAL A 303 11.94 3.49 -9.83
CA VAL A 303 12.24 2.06 -9.94
C VAL A 303 12.11 1.61 -11.39
N SER A 304 13.14 0.95 -11.92
CA SER A 304 13.17 0.39 -13.29
C SER A 304 12.60 -1.02 -13.31
N ASP A 305 11.72 -1.33 -14.27
CA ASP A 305 11.12 -2.67 -14.41
C ASP A 305 11.61 -3.40 -15.66
N ASP A 306 12.38 -4.48 -15.46
CA ASP A 306 12.71 -5.46 -16.49
C ASP A 306 11.91 -6.75 -16.22
N GLY A 307 10.67 -6.80 -16.75
CA GLY A 307 9.92 -8.02 -17.09
C GLY A 307 9.71 -9.07 -15.99
N ASP A 308 8.53 -9.02 -15.37
CA ASP A 308 7.86 -10.03 -14.54
C ASP A 308 8.47 -10.43 -13.18
N GLU A 309 7.58 -10.38 -12.18
CA GLU A 309 7.65 -10.83 -10.78
C GLU A 309 8.58 -10.11 -9.77
N THR A 310 7.93 -9.57 -8.71
CA THR A 310 8.43 -8.85 -7.51
C THR A 310 8.64 -7.33 -7.62
N ALA A 311 7.53 -6.58 -7.50
CA ALA A 311 7.57 -5.15 -7.23
C ALA A 311 8.39 -4.85 -5.96
N PHE A 312 9.52 -4.15 -6.10
CA PHE A 312 10.13 -3.44 -4.98
C PHE A 312 9.40 -2.13 -4.75
N GLY A 313 8.43 -2.15 -3.84
CA GLY A 313 7.95 -0.97 -3.14
C GLY A 313 8.76 -0.83 -1.85
N LEU A 314 9.13 0.39 -1.48
CA LEU A 314 9.72 0.66 -0.18
C LEU A 314 8.77 0.15 0.90
N VAL A 315 9.24 -0.81 1.70
CA VAL A 315 8.53 -1.27 2.89
C VAL A 315 9.07 -0.50 4.08
N SER A 316 8.43 0.60 4.48
CA SER A 316 8.53 1.15 5.84
C SER A 316 7.58 2.34 6.03
N GLY A 317 6.38 2.07 6.53
CA GLY A 317 5.52 3.07 7.20
C GLY A 317 5.06 4.26 6.34
N ASP A 318 5.01 4.08 5.02
CA ASP A 318 5.17 5.04 3.92
C ASP A 318 4.77 6.52 4.14
N PRO A 319 5.61 7.46 3.64
CA PRO A 319 5.33 8.00 2.30
C PRO A 319 6.62 8.27 1.50
N VAL A 320 6.85 7.53 0.41
CA VAL A 320 7.40 8.23 -0.76
C VAL A 320 6.21 8.89 -1.40
N THR A 321 6.15 10.20 -1.31
CA THR A 321 5.05 11.02 -1.83
C THR A 321 4.75 10.74 -3.31
N SER A 322 5.74 10.24 -4.05
CA SER A 322 5.57 9.78 -5.43
C SER A 322 6.59 8.70 -5.79
N VAL A 323 6.12 7.45 -5.91
CA VAL A 323 6.89 6.38 -6.57
C VAL A 323 6.54 6.38 -8.05
N VAL A 324 7.54 6.51 -8.92
CA VAL A 324 7.35 6.48 -10.37
C VAL A 324 7.99 5.20 -10.91
N CYS A 325 7.13 4.29 -11.34
CA CYS A 325 7.55 3.08 -12.06
C CYS A 325 7.64 3.38 -13.55
N VAL A 326 8.77 3.00 -14.14
CA VAL A 326 9.01 3.13 -15.59
C VAL A 326 9.23 1.75 -16.18
N THR A 327 8.38 1.38 -17.14
CA THR A 327 8.52 0.12 -17.88
C THR A 327 9.39 0.33 -19.12
N ARG A 328 10.03 -0.75 -19.58
CA ARG A 328 10.88 -0.73 -20.78
C ARG A 328 10.15 -0.15 -22.00
N GLY A 329 10.69 0.95 -22.54
CA GLY A 329 10.15 1.64 -23.73
C GLY A 329 9.24 2.84 -23.42
N GLU A 330 8.86 3.07 -22.16
CA GLU A 330 8.15 4.28 -21.75
C GLU A 330 9.11 5.44 -21.49
N SER A 331 8.68 6.66 -21.84
CA SER A 331 9.42 7.87 -21.50
C SER A 331 9.29 8.17 -20.00
N VAL A 332 10.42 8.29 -19.31
CA VAL A 332 10.52 8.69 -17.90
C VAL A 332 9.97 10.12 -17.68
N TYR A 333 10.10 10.97 -18.70
CA TYR A 333 9.88 12.41 -18.62
C TYR A 333 8.48 12.83 -18.14
N PRO A 334 7.36 12.41 -18.75
CA PRO A 334 6.02 12.86 -18.34
C PRO A 334 5.66 12.46 -16.91
N LYS A 335 6.06 11.24 -16.49
CA LYS A 335 5.78 10.73 -15.14
C LYS A 335 6.63 11.44 -14.08
N LEU A 336 7.92 11.65 -14.38
CA LEU A 336 8.82 12.38 -13.50
C LEU A 336 8.40 13.85 -13.35
N MET A 337 7.99 14.50 -14.44
CA MET A 337 7.50 15.89 -14.39
C MET A 337 6.22 16.02 -13.57
N ALA A 338 5.28 15.10 -13.70
CA ALA A 338 4.07 15.08 -12.86
C ALA A 338 4.42 14.94 -11.38
N ALA A 339 5.33 14.02 -11.03
CA ALA A 339 5.79 13.81 -9.67
C ALA A 339 6.52 15.04 -9.09
N LEU A 340 7.40 15.68 -9.87
CA LEU A 340 8.12 16.89 -9.46
C LEU A 340 7.18 18.06 -9.13
N VAL A 341 6.08 18.19 -9.86
CA VAL A 341 5.04 19.20 -9.60
C VAL A 341 4.18 18.83 -8.39
N GLN A 342 3.76 17.57 -8.29
CA GLN A 342 2.92 17.06 -7.20
C GLN A 342 3.61 17.15 -5.84
N THR A 343 4.91 16.87 -5.79
CA THR A 343 5.75 16.96 -4.58
C THR A 343 6.16 18.40 -4.25
N GLY A 344 5.81 19.38 -5.10
CA GLY A 344 6.22 20.76 -4.92
C GLY A 344 7.74 20.98 -5.01
N ILE A 345 8.49 20.01 -5.55
CA ILE A 345 9.92 20.15 -5.85
C ILE A 345 10.09 21.19 -6.96
N VAL A 346 9.24 21.14 -7.99
CA VAL A 346 9.16 22.14 -9.06
C VAL A 346 7.80 22.83 -9.00
N ARG A 347 7.80 24.16 -9.08
CA ARG A 347 6.57 24.96 -9.23
C ARG A 347 6.51 25.54 -10.63
N ILE A 348 5.44 25.25 -11.37
CA ILE A 348 5.20 25.87 -12.67
C ILE A 348 4.51 27.21 -12.41
N SER A 349 5.22 28.31 -12.66
CA SER A 349 4.60 29.64 -12.70
C SER A 349 3.93 29.80 -14.05
N VAL A 350 2.60 29.90 -14.07
CA VAL A 350 1.86 30.28 -15.28
C VAL A 350 2.06 31.79 -15.45
N GLY A 351 2.94 32.17 -16.37
CA GLY A 351 3.19 33.56 -16.78
C GLY A 351 2.32 34.00 -17.94
#